data_AF-A0A7E4W878-F1
#
_entry.id   AF-A0A7E4W878-F1
#
_cell.length_a   1.000
_cell.length_b   1.000
_cell.length_c   1.000
_cell.angle_alpha   90.00
_cell.angle_beta   90.00
_cell.angle_gamma   90.00
#
_symmetry.space_group_name_H-M   'P 1'
#
loop_
_entity.id
_entity.type
_entity.pdbx_description
1 polymer ?
#
loop_
_entity_poly.entity_id
_entity_poly.type
_entity_poly.pdbx_seq_one_letter_code
_entity_poly.pdbx_strand_id
1 'polypeptide(L)'
;MFHTIAIVFLACGIASVSASSTSAGSTELRCQYDNGTLKATATVCTDTLSDCQTIFGGNATGTTRPVLCDNDDMQDKAAQCAKTCGICCEQPAYDCLDSTVSPINCTTNKRYCNNGNWTDVMAQYCPATCGLCMNGSCSDNLAGCSSMAALCENVNWYSYMQTNCARTCGTCSSTGGTGSSCSDVASNCAATANLCNNSVYYSLMTTNCARTCNRCSGSGSGSGTGTSCTNANADCATWAANGFCSSTFYTNDQKRQYCASSCGLC
;
A
#
# COMPACT_ATOMS: atom_id res chain seq x y z
N MET A 1 27.54 -73.34 37.33
CA MET A 1 27.05 -72.56 38.47
C MET A 1 27.45 -71.11 38.24
N PHE A 2 26.46 -70.22 38.06
CA PHE A 2 26.53 -68.74 38.24
C PHE A 2 27.49 -67.97 37.29
N HIS A 3 27.14 -66.90 36.55
CA HIS A 3 25.98 -65.99 36.53
C HIS A 3 25.86 -65.39 35.11
N THR A 4 24.62 -65.18 34.68
CA THR A 4 24.16 -64.37 33.56
C THR A 4 24.42 -62.88 33.79
N ILE A 5 24.98 -62.17 32.79
CA ILE A 5 24.86 -60.71 32.68
C ILE A 5 24.35 -60.42 31.26
N ALA A 6 23.05 -60.13 31.17
CA ALA A 6 22.40 -59.63 29.98
C ALA A 6 22.71 -58.13 29.85
N ILE A 7 23.52 -57.77 28.86
CA ILE A 7 23.72 -56.37 28.47
C ILE A 7 22.51 -55.97 27.62
N VAL A 8 21.62 -55.22 28.24
CA VAL A 8 20.49 -54.55 27.59
C VAL A 8 21.08 -53.48 26.66
N PHE A 9 21.14 -53.78 25.36
CA PHE A 9 21.38 -52.77 24.34
C PHE A 9 20.15 -51.87 24.25
N LEU A 10 20.26 -50.72 24.91
CA LEU A 10 19.33 -49.62 24.80
C LEU A 10 19.30 -49.15 23.34
N ALA A 11 18.18 -49.40 22.66
CA ALA A 11 17.92 -48.93 21.32
C ALA A 11 17.88 -47.39 21.32
N CYS A 12 18.95 -46.75 20.85
CA CYS A 12 18.93 -45.35 20.47
C CYS A 12 18.11 -45.24 19.19
N GLY A 13 16.89 -44.71 19.32
CA GLY A 13 15.99 -44.45 18.21
C GLY A 13 16.68 -43.59 17.17
N ILE A 14 16.86 -44.13 15.98
CA ILE A 14 17.12 -43.35 14.77
C ILE A 14 15.90 -42.47 14.54
N ALA A 15 15.99 -41.22 15.01
CA ALA A 15 15.12 -40.16 14.53
C ALA A 15 15.36 -40.06 13.02
N SER A 16 14.37 -40.50 12.26
CA SER A 16 14.28 -40.24 10.83
C SER A 16 14.34 -38.73 10.66
N VAL A 17 15.52 -38.21 10.32
CA VAL A 17 15.62 -36.89 9.71
C VAL A 17 14.85 -37.01 8.40
N SER A 18 13.59 -36.59 8.45
CA SER A 18 12.89 -36.22 7.24
C SER A 18 13.76 -35.13 6.64
N ALA A 19 14.48 -35.49 5.58
CA ALA A 19 15.07 -34.54 4.66
C ALA A 19 13.92 -33.60 4.31
N SER A 20 13.92 -32.43 4.95
CA SER A 20 13.15 -31.30 4.49
C SER A 20 13.75 -31.05 3.13
N SER A 21 13.06 -31.53 2.10
CA SER A 21 13.27 -31.15 0.73
C SER A 21 13.43 -29.65 0.74
N THR A 22 14.66 -29.20 0.51
CA THR A 22 14.92 -27.90 -0.08
C THR A 22 13.98 -27.81 -1.27
N SER A 23 12.84 -27.14 -1.09
CA SER A 23 12.09 -26.64 -2.22
C SER A 23 13.05 -25.67 -2.88
N ALA A 24 13.68 -26.15 -3.96
CA ALA A 24 14.28 -25.30 -4.96
C ALA A 24 13.33 -24.13 -5.13
N GLY A 25 13.82 -22.91 -4.90
CA GLY A 25 13.06 -21.72 -5.23
C GLY A 25 12.63 -21.89 -6.67
N SER A 26 11.34 -22.11 -6.89
CA SER A 26 10.74 -21.84 -8.18
C SER A 26 11.01 -20.36 -8.38
N THR A 27 11.99 -20.02 -9.22
CA THR A 27 12.03 -18.69 -9.82
C THR A 27 10.68 -18.51 -10.47
N GLU A 28 9.77 -17.85 -9.77
CA GLU A 28 8.42 -17.59 -10.25
C GLU A 28 8.57 -16.82 -11.56
N LEU A 29 8.18 -17.44 -12.66
CA LEU A 29 8.32 -16.85 -13.98
C LEU A 29 7.36 -15.66 -14.06
N ARG A 30 7.90 -14.45 -14.17
CA ARG A 30 7.14 -13.18 -14.25
C ARG A 30 6.02 -13.28 -15.28
N CYS A 31 4.77 -13.11 -14.86
CA CYS A 31 3.56 -13.23 -15.69
C CYS A 31 3.45 -14.51 -16.54
N GLN A 32 4.03 -15.62 -16.09
CA GLN A 32 3.95 -16.92 -16.76
C GLN A 32 3.45 -18.01 -15.80
N TYR A 33 2.94 -19.10 -16.36
CA TYR A 33 2.72 -20.35 -15.64
C TYR A 33 4.04 -21.14 -15.56
N ASP A 34 4.09 -22.17 -14.71
CA ASP A 34 5.28 -23.03 -14.54
C ASP A 34 5.74 -23.72 -15.84
N ASN A 35 4.86 -23.81 -16.84
CA ASN A 35 5.17 -24.35 -18.17
C ASN A 35 5.76 -23.31 -19.15
N GLY A 36 6.04 -22.08 -18.71
CA GLY A 36 6.57 -20.98 -19.52
C GLY A 36 5.56 -20.25 -20.39
N THR A 37 4.27 -20.61 -20.35
CA THR A 37 3.22 -19.91 -21.11
C THR A 37 2.84 -18.61 -20.39
N LEU A 38 2.68 -17.51 -21.12
CA LEU A 38 2.22 -16.25 -20.56
C LEU A 38 0.80 -16.39 -19.98
N LYS A 39 0.58 -15.82 -18.79
CA LYS A 39 -0.76 -15.70 -18.18
C LYS A 39 -1.67 -14.90 -19.12
N ALA A 40 -2.97 -15.15 -19.11
CA ALA A 40 -3.93 -14.40 -19.94
C ALA A 40 -3.88 -12.87 -19.67
N THR A 41 -3.52 -12.50 -18.45
CA THR A 41 -3.34 -11.11 -18.00
C THR A 41 -2.02 -10.49 -18.42
N ALA A 42 -1.08 -11.25 -19.01
CA ALA A 42 0.26 -10.78 -19.35
C ALA A 42 0.30 -9.78 -20.51
N THR A 43 -0.69 -9.79 -21.42
CA THR A 43 -0.73 -8.96 -22.63
C THR A 43 -2.04 -8.19 -22.80
N VAL A 44 -2.87 -8.16 -21.75
CA VAL A 44 -4.22 -7.59 -21.78
C VAL A 44 -4.24 -6.06 -21.74
N CYS A 45 -3.19 -5.45 -21.19
CA CYS A 45 -3.03 -4.00 -21.06
C CYS A 45 -2.53 -3.35 -22.36
N THR A 46 -2.31 -2.04 -22.32
CA THR A 46 -1.71 -1.26 -23.40
C THR A 46 -0.36 -0.69 -22.96
N ASP A 47 0.56 -0.55 -23.90
CA ASP A 47 1.80 0.17 -23.67
C ASP A 47 1.51 1.67 -23.51
N THR A 48 2.18 2.31 -22.57
CA THR A 48 2.11 3.77 -22.35
C THR A 48 3.11 4.52 -23.22
N LEU A 49 4.22 3.87 -23.59
CA LEU A 49 5.18 4.35 -24.58
C LEU A 49 4.82 3.81 -25.98
N SER A 50 5.01 4.64 -27.01
CA SER A 50 4.71 4.29 -28.40
C SER A 50 5.79 3.42 -29.07
N ASP A 51 7.06 3.56 -28.68
CA ASP A 51 8.21 2.95 -29.37
C ASP A 51 8.72 1.65 -28.73
N CYS A 52 7.87 0.96 -27.97
CA CYS A 52 8.23 -0.22 -27.20
C CYS A 52 8.84 -1.34 -28.05
N GLN A 53 8.29 -1.60 -29.24
CA GLN A 53 8.82 -2.63 -30.15
C GLN A 53 10.26 -2.32 -30.61
N THR A 54 10.59 -1.04 -30.80
CA THR A 54 11.94 -0.60 -31.18
C THR A 54 12.90 -0.69 -30.00
N ILE A 55 12.44 -0.33 -28.80
CA ILE A 55 13.24 -0.38 -27.57
C ILE A 55 13.59 -1.83 -27.20
N PHE A 56 12.62 -2.74 -27.27
CA PHE A 56 12.78 -4.13 -26.83
C PHE A 56 13.08 -5.11 -27.97
N GLY A 57 13.08 -4.65 -29.22
CA GLY A 57 13.41 -5.47 -30.40
C GLY A 57 12.34 -6.50 -30.78
N GLY A 58 11.12 -6.37 -30.25
CA GLY A 58 10.02 -7.30 -30.52
C GLY A 58 8.90 -7.18 -29.48
N ASN A 59 7.82 -7.95 -29.69
CA ASN A 59 6.67 -8.02 -28.79
C ASN A 59 6.59 -9.40 -28.15
N ALA A 60 6.02 -9.45 -26.95
CA ALA A 60 5.67 -10.70 -26.30
C ALA A 60 4.64 -11.48 -27.13
N THR A 61 4.87 -12.79 -27.22
CA THR A 61 4.00 -13.78 -27.86
C THR A 61 3.67 -14.85 -26.83
N GLY A 62 2.59 -15.61 -27.00
CA GLY A 62 1.97 -16.42 -25.94
C GLY A 62 2.88 -17.30 -25.06
N THR A 63 4.11 -17.63 -25.48
CA THR A 63 5.09 -18.39 -24.70
C THR A 63 6.46 -17.70 -24.55
N THR A 64 6.66 -16.50 -25.12
CA THR A 64 7.98 -15.86 -25.19
C THR A 64 7.88 -14.34 -25.12
N ARG A 65 8.85 -13.70 -24.45
CA ARG A 65 9.00 -12.24 -24.40
C ARG A 65 10.42 -11.81 -24.79
N PRO A 66 10.63 -10.54 -25.17
CA PRO A 66 11.97 -10.04 -25.42
C PRO A 66 12.87 -10.16 -24.19
N VAL A 67 14.11 -10.65 -24.37
CA VAL A 67 15.07 -10.87 -23.26
C VAL A 67 15.34 -9.57 -22.49
N LEU A 68 15.34 -8.44 -23.19
CA LEU A 68 15.60 -7.13 -22.58
C LEU A 68 14.50 -6.71 -21.57
N CYS A 69 13.30 -7.32 -21.64
CA CYS A 69 12.23 -7.07 -20.68
C CYS A 69 12.49 -7.66 -19.28
N ASP A 70 13.44 -8.58 -19.17
CA ASP A 70 13.88 -9.18 -17.90
C ASP A 70 15.15 -8.55 -17.35
N ASN A 71 15.66 -7.52 -18.02
CA ASN A 71 16.82 -6.79 -17.53
C ASN A 71 16.40 -5.79 -16.44
N ASP A 72 17.06 -5.86 -15.29
CA ASP A 72 16.78 -5.00 -14.14
C ASP A 72 16.93 -3.51 -14.45
N ASP A 73 17.90 -3.13 -15.28
CA ASP A 73 18.14 -1.74 -15.68
C ASP A 73 17.02 -1.19 -16.59
N MET A 74 16.21 -2.06 -17.19
CA MET A 74 15.13 -1.71 -18.10
C MET A 74 13.74 -1.79 -17.44
N GLN A 75 13.64 -2.08 -16.14
CA GLN A 75 12.37 -2.28 -15.45
C GLN A 75 11.37 -1.12 -15.63
N ASP A 76 11.82 0.13 -15.51
CA ASP A 76 10.94 1.31 -15.68
C ASP A 76 10.39 1.43 -17.11
N LYS A 77 11.22 1.12 -18.11
CA LYS A 77 10.79 1.11 -19.52
C LYS A 77 9.93 -0.11 -19.83
N ALA A 78 10.24 -1.25 -19.23
CA ALA A 78 9.47 -2.47 -19.37
C ALA A 78 8.08 -2.29 -18.78
N ALA A 79 7.96 -1.62 -17.62
CA ALA A 79 6.67 -1.27 -17.01
C ALA A 79 5.84 -0.35 -17.91
N GLN A 80 6.49 0.64 -18.54
CA GLN A 80 5.81 1.50 -19.52
C GLN A 80 5.45 0.77 -20.82
N CYS A 81 6.18 -0.30 -21.14
CA CYS A 81 5.99 -1.19 -22.28
C CYS A 81 5.42 -2.56 -21.86
N ALA A 82 4.52 -2.57 -20.86
CA ALA A 82 4.09 -3.79 -20.21
C ALA A 82 3.44 -4.81 -21.15
N LYS A 83 2.72 -4.36 -22.19
CA LYS A 83 2.12 -5.26 -23.19
C LYS A 83 3.21 -5.83 -24.09
N THR A 84 4.11 -4.98 -24.59
CA THR A 84 5.27 -5.40 -25.40
C THR A 84 6.14 -6.40 -24.64
N CYS A 85 6.31 -6.22 -23.35
CA CYS A 85 7.09 -7.11 -22.50
C CYS A 85 6.33 -8.32 -21.94
N GLY A 86 5.01 -8.38 -22.15
CA GLY A 86 4.20 -9.48 -21.62
C GLY A 86 4.16 -9.48 -20.08
N ILE A 87 4.21 -8.31 -19.47
CA ILE A 87 4.23 -8.10 -18.02
C ILE A 87 3.04 -7.28 -17.53
N CYS A 88 1.95 -7.23 -18.29
CA CYS A 88 0.75 -6.53 -17.86
C CYS A 88 0.24 -7.00 -16.49
N CYS A 89 0.48 -8.26 -16.10
CA CYS A 89 0.05 -8.76 -14.79
C CYS A 89 0.75 -8.09 -13.59
N GLU A 90 1.87 -7.38 -13.81
CA GLU A 90 2.57 -6.62 -12.75
C GLU A 90 2.06 -5.18 -12.61
N GLN A 91 1.21 -4.74 -13.54
CA GLN A 91 0.61 -3.42 -13.46
C GLN A 91 -0.46 -3.42 -12.37
N PRO A 92 -0.55 -2.39 -11.51
CA PRO A 92 -1.55 -2.34 -10.44
C PRO A 92 -2.99 -2.56 -10.91
N ALA A 93 -3.31 -2.14 -12.13
CA ALA A 93 -4.62 -2.35 -12.75
C ALA A 93 -4.96 -3.83 -13.06
N TYR A 94 -3.96 -4.71 -13.15
CA TYR A 94 -4.09 -6.10 -13.61
C TYR A 94 -3.43 -7.13 -12.67
N ASP A 95 -2.79 -6.69 -11.58
CA ASP A 95 -2.16 -7.51 -10.53
C ASP A 95 -3.19 -8.11 -9.57
N CYS A 96 -4.09 -8.91 -10.13
CA CYS A 96 -5.05 -9.71 -9.39
C CYS A 96 -5.58 -10.85 -10.26
N LEU A 97 -6.49 -11.66 -9.72
CA LEU A 97 -7.15 -12.75 -10.44
C LEU A 97 -8.62 -12.44 -10.65
N ASP A 98 -9.18 -12.93 -11.76
CA ASP A 98 -10.61 -12.97 -11.95
C ASP A 98 -11.24 -14.01 -11.00
N SER A 99 -12.48 -13.75 -10.58
CA SER A 99 -13.20 -14.64 -9.67
C SER A 99 -13.51 -15.98 -10.34
N THR A 100 -13.08 -17.07 -9.71
CA THR A 100 -13.30 -18.45 -10.19
C THR A 100 -14.74 -18.95 -9.97
N VAL A 101 -15.52 -18.25 -9.15
CA VAL A 101 -16.92 -18.58 -8.81
C VAL A 101 -17.94 -17.58 -9.41
N SER A 102 -17.58 -16.94 -10.52
CA SER A 102 -18.43 -15.93 -11.15
C SER A 102 -19.48 -16.53 -12.10
N PRO A 103 -20.71 -15.99 -12.15
CA PRO A 103 -21.68 -16.27 -13.22
C PRO A 103 -21.29 -15.62 -14.57
N ILE A 104 -20.25 -14.79 -14.60
CA ILE A 104 -19.83 -14.00 -15.77
C ILE A 104 -18.58 -14.60 -16.39
N ASN A 105 -18.66 -14.94 -17.68
CA ASN A 105 -17.47 -15.27 -18.46
C ASN A 105 -16.75 -13.96 -18.85
N CYS A 106 -15.63 -13.67 -18.18
CA CYS A 106 -14.87 -12.44 -18.33
C CYS A 106 -14.35 -12.23 -19.77
N THR A 107 -13.88 -13.30 -20.41
CA THR A 107 -13.35 -13.26 -21.78
C THR A 107 -14.42 -12.87 -22.79
N THR A 108 -15.62 -13.47 -22.72
CA THR A 108 -16.72 -13.19 -23.65
C THR A 108 -17.36 -11.83 -23.39
N ASN A 109 -17.40 -11.41 -22.12
CA ASN A 109 -18.12 -10.21 -21.69
C ASN A 109 -17.22 -8.98 -21.54
N LYS A 110 -16.03 -8.99 -22.13
CA LYS A 110 -15.05 -7.90 -22.05
C LYS A 110 -15.60 -6.51 -22.45
N ARG A 111 -16.65 -6.47 -23.27
CA ARG A 111 -17.39 -5.24 -23.62
C ARG A 111 -17.99 -4.51 -22.41
N TYR A 112 -18.28 -5.20 -21.32
CA TYR A 112 -18.83 -4.60 -20.11
C TYR A 112 -17.78 -3.97 -19.20
N CYS A 113 -16.48 -4.20 -19.45
CA CYS A 113 -15.41 -3.54 -18.68
C CYS A 113 -15.50 -2.01 -18.75
N ASN A 114 -15.93 -1.47 -19.89
CA ASN A 114 -16.08 -0.02 -20.14
C ASN A 114 -17.53 0.46 -20.06
N ASN A 115 -18.44 -0.33 -19.47
CA ASN A 115 -19.85 0.03 -19.35
C ASN A 115 -20.14 0.51 -17.93
N GLY A 116 -20.51 1.78 -17.77
CA GLY A 116 -20.73 2.37 -16.43
C GLY A 116 -21.74 1.65 -15.54
N ASN A 117 -22.71 0.91 -16.10
CA ASN A 117 -23.65 0.11 -15.31
C ASN A 117 -23.08 -1.24 -14.85
N TRP A 118 -22.06 -1.76 -15.54
CA TRP A 118 -21.45 -3.06 -15.27
C TRP A 118 -20.03 -2.96 -14.73
N THR A 119 -19.39 -1.78 -14.74
CA THR A 119 -18.01 -1.58 -14.28
C THR A 119 -17.80 -2.15 -12.88
N ASP A 120 -18.77 -1.98 -11.98
CA ASP A 120 -18.74 -2.48 -10.61
C ASP A 120 -18.75 -4.01 -10.52
N VAL A 121 -19.64 -4.64 -11.30
CA VAL A 121 -19.77 -6.09 -11.37
C VAL A 121 -18.54 -6.70 -12.04
N MET A 122 -18.04 -6.05 -13.09
CA MET A 122 -16.84 -6.48 -13.79
C MET A 122 -15.58 -6.26 -12.95
N ALA A 123 -15.53 -5.23 -12.12
CA ALA A 123 -14.46 -5.03 -11.15
C ALA A 123 -14.49 -6.12 -10.06
N GLN A 124 -15.67 -6.55 -9.60
CA GLN A 124 -15.77 -7.59 -8.59
C GLN A 124 -15.39 -8.98 -9.12
N TYR A 125 -15.89 -9.34 -10.31
CA TYR A 125 -15.77 -10.70 -10.82
C TYR A 125 -14.73 -10.89 -11.92
N CYS A 126 -14.41 -9.83 -12.66
CA CYS A 126 -13.48 -9.83 -13.78
C CYS A 126 -12.41 -8.72 -13.69
N PRO A 127 -11.85 -8.43 -12.50
CA PRO A 127 -10.94 -7.29 -12.34
C PRO A 127 -9.68 -7.41 -13.20
N ALA A 128 -9.11 -8.61 -13.33
CA ALA A 128 -7.87 -8.82 -14.07
C ALA A 128 -8.11 -8.75 -15.58
N THR A 129 -9.23 -9.31 -16.07
CA THR A 129 -9.60 -9.19 -17.49
C THR A 129 -9.92 -7.74 -17.88
N CYS A 130 -10.51 -6.97 -16.97
CA CYS A 130 -10.94 -5.61 -17.24
C CYS A 130 -9.92 -4.52 -16.92
N GLY A 131 -8.78 -4.85 -16.29
CA GLY A 131 -7.85 -3.82 -15.80
C GLY A 131 -8.41 -3.02 -14.63
N LEU A 132 -9.26 -3.68 -13.84
CA LEU A 132 -10.00 -3.13 -12.72
C LEU A 132 -9.54 -3.76 -11.41
N CYS A 133 -8.33 -4.34 -11.29
CA CYS A 133 -7.84 -4.88 -10.01
C CYS A 133 -7.88 -3.85 -8.89
N MET A 134 -7.57 -2.60 -9.21
CA MET A 134 -7.70 -1.48 -8.28
C MET A 134 -9.17 -1.10 -7.99
N ASN A 135 -10.08 -1.34 -8.95
CA ASN A 135 -11.51 -1.08 -8.79
C ASN A 135 -12.27 -2.24 -8.13
N GLY A 136 -11.76 -3.48 -8.22
CA GLY A 136 -12.38 -4.68 -7.67
C GLY A 136 -12.29 -4.76 -6.15
N SER A 137 -11.24 -4.17 -5.58
CA SER A 137 -11.12 -3.88 -4.15
C SER A 137 -11.95 -2.66 -3.72
N CYS A 138 -12.37 -1.84 -4.67
CA CYS A 138 -13.24 -0.69 -4.48
C CYS A 138 -14.70 -1.12 -4.70
N SER A 139 -15.23 -1.84 -3.72
CA SER A 139 -16.64 -2.19 -3.67
C SER A 139 -17.17 -1.92 -2.28
N ASP A 140 -18.47 -1.70 -2.21
CA ASP A 140 -19.20 -1.75 -0.97
C ASP A 140 -19.38 -3.23 -0.58
N ASN A 141 -18.72 -3.64 0.49
CA ASN A 141 -18.78 -4.98 1.06
C ASN A 141 -20.01 -5.17 1.97
N LEU A 142 -20.66 -4.08 2.37
CA LEU A 142 -21.84 -4.09 3.22
C LEU A 142 -23.10 -3.72 2.44
N ALA A 143 -24.18 -4.46 2.66
CA ALA A 143 -25.49 -4.09 2.14
C ALA A 143 -25.96 -2.77 2.78
N GLY A 144 -26.47 -1.83 1.98
CA GLY A 144 -26.94 -0.55 2.48
C GLY A 144 -25.86 0.50 2.71
N CYS A 145 -24.66 0.37 2.14
CA CYS A 145 -23.66 1.43 2.21
C CYS A 145 -24.22 2.80 1.79
N SER A 146 -25.09 2.87 0.77
CA SER A 146 -25.75 4.10 0.33
C SER A 146 -26.58 4.79 1.42
N SER A 147 -27.22 4.05 2.34
CA SER A 147 -27.96 4.64 3.46
C SER A 147 -27.04 5.04 4.62
N MET A 148 -25.82 4.50 4.66
CA MET A 148 -24.78 4.78 5.64
C MET A 148 -23.73 5.79 5.14
N ALA A 149 -23.94 6.42 3.98
CA ALA A 149 -22.97 7.33 3.36
C ALA A 149 -22.50 8.46 4.30
N ALA A 150 -23.37 8.96 5.19
CA ALA A 150 -23.00 9.98 6.18
C ALA A 150 -21.92 9.52 7.17
N LEU A 151 -21.75 8.21 7.38
CA LEU A 151 -20.71 7.65 8.24
C LEU A 151 -19.32 7.70 7.60
N CYS A 152 -19.23 7.92 6.27
CA CYS A 152 -17.97 8.08 5.56
C CYS A 152 -17.18 9.31 6.01
N GLU A 153 -17.83 10.31 6.61
CA GLU A 153 -17.19 11.53 7.11
C GLU A 153 -17.03 11.54 8.65
N ASN A 154 -17.47 10.47 9.32
CA ASN A 154 -17.45 10.37 10.77
C ASN A 154 -16.15 9.73 11.24
N VAL A 155 -15.32 10.43 12.02
CA VAL A 155 -14.05 9.91 12.55
C VAL A 155 -14.15 8.50 13.13
N ASN A 156 -15.21 8.16 13.88
CA ASN A 156 -15.32 6.84 14.51
C ASN A 156 -15.60 5.71 13.52
N TRP A 157 -16.32 6.01 12.45
CA TRP A 157 -16.72 5.04 11.43
C TRP A 157 -15.88 5.13 10.16
N TYR A 158 -15.05 6.15 10.02
CA TYR A 158 -14.25 6.44 8.83
C TYR A 158 -13.43 5.23 8.38
N SER A 159 -12.66 4.62 9.27
CA SER A 159 -11.88 3.40 8.97
C SER A 159 -12.79 2.23 8.57
N TYR A 160 -13.89 2.02 9.28
CA TYR A 160 -14.81 0.92 9.01
C TYR A 160 -15.53 1.09 7.67
N MET A 161 -15.96 2.31 7.37
CA MET A 161 -16.66 2.70 6.16
C MET A 161 -15.74 2.74 4.94
N GLN A 162 -14.48 3.14 5.09
CA GLN A 162 -13.49 3.00 4.01
C GLN A 162 -13.24 1.55 3.61
N THR A 163 -13.22 0.63 4.58
CA THR A 163 -12.98 -0.80 4.30
C THR A 163 -14.23 -1.50 3.77
N ASN A 164 -15.41 -1.15 4.28
CA ASN A 164 -16.65 -1.88 4.00
C ASN A 164 -17.58 -1.17 3.02
N CYS A 165 -17.37 0.12 2.77
CA CYS A 165 -18.19 0.96 1.91
C CYS A 165 -17.31 1.89 1.05
N ALA A 166 -16.16 1.38 0.57
CA ALA A 166 -15.14 2.15 -0.14
C ALA A 166 -15.72 2.94 -1.32
N ARG A 167 -16.71 2.37 -2.02
CA ARG A 167 -17.36 2.97 -3.19
C ARG A 167 -18.31 4.08 -2.78
N THR A 168 -19.18 3.82 -1.81
CA THR A 168 -20.06 4.86 -1.27
C THR A 168 -19.27 6.01 -0.64
N CYS A 169 -18.14 5.72 0.02
CA CYS A 169 -17.30 6.75 0.66
C CYS A 169 -16.35 7.48 -0.30
N GLY A 170 -16.33 7.12 -1.59
CA GLY A 170 -15.48 7.77 -2.58
C GLY A 170 -13.98 7.59 -2.34
N THR A 171 -13.56 6.67 -1.46
CA THR A 171 -12.15 6.39 -1.15
C THR A 171 -11.49 5.46 -2.17
N CYS A 172 -12.26 5.11 -3.19
CA CYS A 172 -11.95 4.24 -4.31
C CYS A 172 -10.88 4.74 -5.30
N SER A 173 -10.38 5.96 -5.15
CA SER A 173 -9.25 6.37 -5.97
C SER A 173 -7.96 5.81 -5.37
N SER A 174 -7.23 5.04 -6.19
CA SER A 174 -5.79 4.77 -6.07
C SER A 174 -4.96 6.06 -6.24
N THR A 175 -5.38 7.12 -5.57
CA THR A 175 -4.47 8.09 -5.03
C THR A 175 -4.60 7.84 -3.54
N GLY A 176 -3.72 7.00 -3.01
CA GLY A 176 -3.22 7.28 -1.67
C GLY A 176 -2.82 8.74 -1.73
N GLY A 177 -3.69 9.60 -1.21
CA GLY A 177 -3.49 11.02 -1.19
C GLY A 177 -2.30 11.27 -0.31
N THR A 178 -1.11 11.22 -0.89
CA THR A 178 -0.18 12.35 -0.87
C THR A 178 -0.88 13.58 -1.44
N GLY A 179 -2.02 13.93 -0.85
CA GLY A 179 -2.56 15.27 -0.83
C GLY A 179 -1.79 15.93 0.28
N SER A 180 -0.65 16.48 -0.07
CA SER A 180 0.13 17.46 0.68
C SER A 180 -0.66 18.77 0.88
N SER A 181 -1.98 18.67 1.06
CA SER A 181 -2.88 19.72 1.50
C SER A 181 -3.30 19.33 2.91
N CYS A 182 -2.73 20.04 3.86
CA CYS A 182 -3.08 20.01 5.28
C CYS A 182 -4.57 20.35 5.47
N SER A 183 -5.45 19.37 5.32
CA SER A 183 -6.89 19.56 5.47
C SER A 183 -7.51 18.47 6.31
N ASP A 184 -8.61 18.83 6.95
CA ASP A 184 -9.49 17.88 7.62
C ASP A 184 -10.38 17.23 6.57
N VAL A 185 -10.34 15.90 6.46
CA VAL A 185 -11.19 15.13 5.53
C VAL A 185 -12.44 14.58 6.21
N ALA A 186 -12.47 14.54 7.55
CA ALA A 186 -13.67 14.23 8.32
C ALA A 186 -14.42 15.51 8.73
N SER A 187 -15.76 15.50 8.70
CA SER A 187 -16.57 16.69 9.00
C SER A 187 -16.70 16.99 10.49
N ASN A 188 -16.44 16.00 11.36
CA ASN A 188 -16.52 16.13 12.81
C ASN A 188 -15.18 16.36 13.53
N CYS A 189 -14.10 16.71 12.80
CA CYS A 189 -12.78 16.93 13.40
C CYS A 189 -12.79 17.94 14.57
N ALA A 190 -13.54 19.04 14.45
CA ALA A 190 -13.65 20.03 15.51
C ALA A 190 -14.30 19.46 16.79
N ALA A 191 -15.30 18.59 16.63
CA ALA A 191 -15.99 17.94 17.75
C ALA A 191 -15.16 16.83 18.40
N THR A 192 -14.20 16.25 17.67
CA THR A 192 -13.33 15.15 18.13
C THR A 192 -11.88 15.59 18.39
N ALA A 193 -11.61 16.90 18.48
CA ALA A 193 -10.26 17.43 18.69
C ALA A 193 -9.59 16.91 19.98
N ASN A 194 -10.39 16.54 20.99
CA ASN A 194 -9.89 15.91 22.22
C ASN A 194 -9.28 14.52 21.98
N LEU A 195 -9.62 13.86 20.87
CA LEU A 195 -9.10 12.54 20.49
C LEU A 195 -7.74 12.63 19.78
N CYS A 196 -7.27 13.83 19.40
CA CYS A 196 -5.98 13.98 18.72
C CYS A 196 -4.87 13.24 19.48
N ASN A 197 -4.72 13.46 20.79
CA ASN A 197 -3.66 12.84 21.61
C ASN A 197 -4.05 11.49 22.24
N ASN A 198 -5.22 10.92 21.89
CA ASN A 198 -5.60 9.60 22.37
C ASN A 198 -4.81 8.53 21.63
N SER A 199 -4.17 7.60 22.36
CA SER A 199 -3.30 6.56 21.78
C SER A 199 -3.98 5.67 20.74
N VAL A 200 -5.28 5.40 20.89
CA VAL A 200 -6.06 4.55 19.97
C VAL A 200 -6.41 5.32 18.70
N TYR A 201 -6.81 6.58 18.83
CA TYR A 201 -7.25 7.42 17.71
C TYR A 201 -6.12 8.25 17.09
N TYR A 202 -4.90 8.18 17.63
CA TYR A 202 -3.77 9.00 17.21
C TYR A 202 -3.50 8.92 15.71
N SER A 203 -3.40 7.71 15.16
CA SER A 203 -3.18 7.49 13.72
C SER A 203 -4.36 8.01 12.89
N LEU A 204 -5.57 7.65 13.28
CA LEU A 204 -6.81 8.06 12.62
C LEU A 204 -6.96 9.60 12.56
N MET A 205 -6.61 10.28 13.64
CA MET A 205 -6.69 11.73 13.76
C MET A 205 -5.57 12.44 13.00
N THR A 206 -4.42 11.79 12.85
CA THR A 206 -3.29 12.28 12.03
C THR A 206 -3.61 12.24 10.55
N THR A 207 -4.24 11.16 10.08
CA THR A 207 -4.63 11.03 8.67
C THR A 207 -5.84 11.91 8.34
N ASN A 208 -6.85 11.95 9.22
CA ASN A 208 -8.17 12.45 8.83
C ASN A 208 -8.52 13.86 9.32
N CYS A 209 -7.81 14.33 10.32
CA CYS A 209 -7.99 15.65 10.90
C CYS A 209 -6.64 16.33 11.13
N ALA A 210 -5.74 16.15 10.16
CA ALA A 210 -4.36 16.61 10.24
C ALA A 210 -4.28 18.10 10.60
N ARG A 211 -5.21 18.92 10.07
CA ARG A 211 -5.26 20.35 10.35
C ARG A 211 -5.80 20.64 11.74
N THR A 212 -6.90 20.02 12.14
CA THR A 212 -7.48 20.19 13.50
C THR A 212 -6.52 19.69 14.59
N CYS A 213 -5.75 18.64 14.32
CA CYS A 213 -4.75 18.10 15.24
C CYS A 213 -3.37 18.75 15.12
N ASN A 214 -3.20 19.76 14.25
CA ASN A 214 -1.93 20.45 13.98
C ASN A 214 -0.77 19.51 13.58
N ARG A 215 -1.07 18.47 12.79
CA ARG A 215 -0.12 17.41 12.39
C ARG A 215 0.38 17.51 10.97
N CYS A 216 0.15 18.64 10.33
CA CYS A 216 0.63 18.86 8.98
C CYS A 216 2.12 19.16 9.00
N SER A 217 2.94 18.17 8.64
CA SER A 217 4.39 18.33 8.53
C SER A 217 4.98 17.32 7.54
N GLY A 218 5.31 17.81 6.34
CA GLY A 218 5.96 17.11 5.22
C GLY A 218 5.52 17.78 3.91
N SER A 219 6.27 18.70 3.30
CA SER A 219 7.66 18.57 2.85
C SER A 219 8.50 19.81 3.15
N GLY A 220 9.78 19.62 3.47
CA GLY A 220 10.74 20.70 3.66
C GLY A 220 11.36 21.26 2.37
N SER A 221 11.59 22.57 2.40
CA SER A 221 12.61 23.40 1.70
C SER A 221 12.55 23.55 0.17
N GLY A 222 12.47 24.76 -0.41
CA GLY A 222 12.40 26.09 0.21
C GLY A 222 12.30 27.20 -0.82
N SER A 223 11.84 28.36 -0.37
CA SER A 223 12.38 29.65 -0.81
C SER A 223 12.02 30.67 0.27
N GLY A 224 13.05 31.32 0.80
CA GLY A 224 13.00 32.05 2.05
C GLY A 224 12.09 33.27 2.01
N THR A 225 11.43 33.48 3.15
CA THR A 225 11.31 34.81 3.77
C THR A 225 11.22 34.54 5.27
N GLY A 226 12.11 35.17 6.05
CA GLY A 226 12.52 34.68 7.36
C GLY A 226 11.37 34.48 8.37
N THR A 227 11.22 33.25 8.85
CA THR A 227 10.52 32.97 10.10
C THR A 227 11.53 33.08 11.23
N SER A 228 11.33 34.09 12.07
CA SER A 228 12.13 34.38 13.27
C SER A 228 12.52 33.13 14.03
N CYS A 229 13.83 32.89 14.16
CA CYS A 229 14.30 32.04 15.23
C CYS A 229 14.25 32.81 16.56
N THR A 230 13.08 32.79 17.17
CA THR A 230 12.84 33.45 18.45
C THR A 230 12.33 32.44 19.47
N ASN A 231 12.60 32.72 20.74
CA ASN A 231 11.94 32.02 21.83
C ASN A 231 10.45 32.37 21.82
N ALA A 232 9.59 31.35 21.82
CA ALA A 232 8.15 31.53 21.97
C ALA A 232 7.75 31.75 23.43
N ASN A 233 8.60 31.34 24.37
CA ASN A 233 8.39 31.52 25.81
C ASN A 233 9.35 32.57 26.39
N ALA A 234 8.84 33.45 27.26
CA ALA A 234 9.63 34.49 27.92
C ALA A 234 10.67 33.92 28.91
N ASP A 235 10.42 32.72 29.46
CA ASP A 235 11.27 32.09 30.47
C ASP A 235 12.43 31.28 29.88
N CYS A 236 12.65 31.33 28.56
CA CYS A 236 13.64 30.49 27.89
C CYS A 236 15.07 30.68 28.38
N ALA A 237 15.45 31.89 28.83
CA ALA A 237 16.75 32.12 29.46
C ALA A 237 16.90 31.30 30.75
N THR A 238 15.86 31.30 31.59
CA THR A 238 15.81 30.54 32.84
C THR A 238 15.75 29.04 32.56
N TRP A 239 14.92 28.60 31.61
CA TRP A 239 14.75 27.19 31.30
C TRP A 239 16.01 26.58 30.67
N ALA A 240 16.66 27.29 29.75
CA ALA A 240 17.93 26.85 29.18
C ALA A 240 19.02 26.72 30.27
N ALA A 241 19.09 27.69 31.19
CA ALA A 241 20.00 27.62 32.34
C ALA A 241 19.68 26.46 33.30
N ASN A 242 18.41 26.07 33.42
CA ASN A 242 17.96 24.96 34.26
C ASN A 242 17.93 23.60 33.52
N GLY A 243 18.56 23.49 32.36
CA GLY A 243 18.73 22.22 31.66
C GLY A 243 17.55 21.78 30.79
N PHE A 244 16.62 22.68 30.45
CA PHE A 244 15.51 22.37 29.54
C PHE A 244 16.01 21.84 28.19
N CYS A 245 17.07 22.43 27.63
CA CYS A 245 17.61 22.06 26.33
C CYS A 245 18.27 20.66 26.34
N SER A 246 18.83 20.25 27.46
CA SER A 246 19.49 18.95 27.67
C SER A 246 18.58 17.89 28.32
N SER A 247 17.38 18.26 28.76
CA SER A 247 16.43 17.34 29.38
C SER A 247 15.95 16.25 28.41
N THR A 248 15.90 15.01 28.88
CA THR A 248 15.31 13.87 28.15
C THR A 248 13.79 13.78 28.33
N PHE A 249 13.21 14.59 29.23
CA PHE A 249 11.77 14.65 29.46
C PHE A 249 11.03 15.42 28.36
N TYR A 250 11.70 16.40 27.74
CA TYR A 250 11.14 17.19 26.64
C TYR A 250 11.69 16.71 25.30
N THR A 251 10.81 16.57 24.30
CA THR A 251 11.23 16.21 22.95
C THR A 251 11.98 17.36 22.29
N ASN A 252 12.80 17.06 21.28
CA ASN A 252 13.49 18.10 20.51
C ASN A 252 12.51 19.06 19.81
N ASP A 253 11.30 18.60 19.49
CA ASP A 253 10.25 19.43 18.91
C ASP A 253 9.64 20.38 19.93
N GLN A 254 9.40 19.93 21.16
CA GLN A 254 8.97 20.80 22.26
C GLN A 254 10.03 21.86 22.57
N LYS A 255 11.32 21.47 22.55
CA LYS A 255 12.43 22.41 22.76
C LYS A 255 12.50 23.47 21.66
N ARG A 256 12.31 23.08 20.39
CA ARG A 256 12.19 24.03 19.26
C ARG A 256 10.95 24.91 19.39
N GLN A 257 9.82 24.34 19.79
CA GLN A 257 8.55 25.07 19.89
C GLN A 257 8.61 26.18 20.94
N TYR A 258 9.22 25.92 22.11
CA TYR A 258 9.25 26.89 23.19
C TYR A 258 10.48 27.81 23.15
N CYS A 259 11.67 27.24 22.93
CA CYS A 259 12.95 27.92 23.13
C CYS A 259 13.96 27.64 22.02
N ALA A 260 13.54 27.71 20.75
CA ALA A 260 14.39 27.42 19.59
C ALA A 260 15.77 28.11 19.65
N SER A 261 15.77 29.42 19.92
CA SER A 261 16.99 30.23 19.98
C SER A 261 17.81 29.94 21.23
N SER A 262 17.20 29.90 22.41
CA SER A 262 17.90 29.61 23.67
C SER A 262 18.47 28.19 23.76
N CYS A 263 17.93 27.24 22.98
CA CYS A 263 18.46 25.88 22.90
C CYS A 263 19.38 25.62 21.71
N GLY A 264 19.68 26.63 20.87
CA GLY A 264 20.53 26.44 19.68
C GLY A 264 20.01 25.40 18.71
N LEU A 265 18.68 25.26 18.61
CA LEU A 265 18.00 24.33 17.70
C LEU A 265 17.60 24.98 16.37
N CYS A 266 18.04 26.23 16.23
CA CYS A 266 18.42 26.98 15.06
C CYS A 266 19.84 27.52 15.34
#